data_AF-B2IJ06-F1
#
_entry.id   AF-B2IJ06-F1
#
_cell.length_a   1.000
_cell.length_b   1.000
_cell.length_c   1.000
_cell.angle_alpha   90.00
_cell.angle_beta   90.00
_cell.angle_gamma   90.00
#
_symmetry.space_group_name_H-M   'P 1'
#
loop_
_entity.id
_entity.type
_entity.pdbx_description
1 polymer ?
#
loop_
_entity_poly.entity_id
_entity_poly.type
_entity_poly.pdbx_seq_one_letter_code
_entity_poly.pdbx_strand_id
1 'polypeptide(L)'
;MLPTIIMVDEVPRCVVRPTDKKDLDRFIRNAKKYLLADNEEGKVTHRPANDTESAQWFEGAALNKAWGGADENYFGLPIFKQP
;
A
#
# COMPACT_ATOMS: atom_id res chain seq x y z
N MET A 1 4.41 7.21 -8.88
CA MET A 1 5.58 6.32 -8.62
C MET A 1 5.29 4.87 -9.03
N LEU A 2 6.26 3.96 -8.89
CA LEU A 2 6.01 2.50 -8.96
C LEU A 2 5.32 2.00 -7.68
N PRO A 3 4.63 0.84 -7.71
CA PRO A 3 4.08 0.22 -6.51
C PRO A 3 5.14 0.06 -5.40
N THR A 4 4.73 0.38 -4.18
CA THR A 4 5.55 0.46 -2.98
C THR A 4 4.88 -0.34 -1.89
N ILE A 5 5.64 -1.21 -1.22
CA ILE A 5 5.17 -1.95 -0.06
C ILE A 5 5.41 -1.12 1.18
N ILE A 6 4.39 -1.07 2.02
CA ILE A 6 4.47 -0.57 3.38
C ILE A 6 4.61 -1.77 4.30
N MET A 7 5.62 -1.72 5.14
CA MET A 7 5.98 -2.77 6.09
C MET A 7 5.74 -2.26 7.51
N VAL A 8 5.33 -3.16 8.40
CA VAL A 8 5.35 -2.94 9.84
C VAL A 8 6.15 -4.07 10.46
N ASP A 9 7.24 -3.74 11.15
CA ASP A 9 8.17 -4.72 11.73
C ASP A 9 8.60 -5.79 10.71
N GLU A 10 8.98 -5.33 9.51
CA GLU A 10 9.42 -6.18 8.40
C GLU A 10 8.36 -7.14 7.83
N VAL A 11 7.09 -6.95 8.20
CA VAL A 11 5.95 -7.68 7.62
C VAL A 11 5.18 -6.78 6.63
N PRO A 12 4.96 -7.21 5.37
CA PRO A 12 4.16 -6.46 4.41
C PRO A 12 2.72 -6.23 4.92
N ARG A 13 2.25 -4.98 4.85
CA ARG A 13 0.92 -4.59 5.32
C ARG A 13 0.00 -4.15 4.20
N CYS A 14 0.52 -3.36 3.26
CA CYS A 14 -0.21 -2.94 2.08
C CYS A 14 0.74 -2.64 0.92
N VAL A 15 0.22 -2.74 -0.30
CA VAL A 15 0.86 -2.25 -1.51
C VAL A 15 0.12 -1.00 -1.97
N VAL A 16 0.86 0.08 -2.17
CA VAL A 16 0.33 1.40 -2.54
C VAL A 16 1.10 1.96 -3.73
N ARG A 17 0.49 2.86 -4.49
CA ARG A 17 1.16 3.55 -5.60
C ARG A 17 0.98 5.06 -5.46
N PRO A 18 1.75 5.69 -4.57
CA PRO A 18 1.70 7.14 -4.40
C PRO A 18 2.09 7.86 -5.69
N THR A 19 1.53 9.06 -5.87
CA THR A 19 1.87 9.90 -7.03
C THR A 19 3.32 10.35 -6.97
N ASP A 20 3.76 10.81 -5.80
CA ASP A 20 5.13 11.25 -5.49
C ASP A 20 5.53 10.91 -4.04
N LYS A 21 6.76 11.30 -3.65
CA LYS A 21 7.28 11.07 -2.29
C LYS A 21 6.49 11.81 -1.21
N LYS A 22 5.98 13.00 -1.50
CA LYS A 22 5.21 13.81 -0.54
C LYS A 22 3.88 13.14 -0.21
N ASP A 23 3.27 12.51 -1.21
CA ASP A 23 2.05 11.72 -1.10
C ASP A 23 2.30 10.45 -0.27
N LEU A 24 3.41 9.75 -0.49
CA LEU A 24 3.85 8.62 0.33
C LEU A 24 4.05 9.03 1.80
N ASP A 25 4.82 10.09 2.06
CA ASP A 25 5.10 10.57 3.41
C ASP A 25 3.81 11.01 4.13
N ARG A 26 2.86 11.61 3.39
CA ARG A 26 1.54 11.96 3.91
C ARG A 26 0.75 10.72 4.30
N PHE A 27 0.73 9.70 3.46
CA PHE A 27 0.06 8.44 3.77
C PHE A 27 0.62 7.81 5.05
N ILE A 28 1.94 7.66 5.16
CA ILE A 28 2.59 7.05 6.33
C ILE A 28 2.24 7.79 7.63
N ARG A 29 2.23 9.12 7.59
CA ARG A 29 1.83 9.93 8.76
C ARG A 29 0.36 9.75 9.12
N ASN A 30 -0.53 9.86 8.13
CA ASN A 30 -1.98 9.86 8.37
C ASN A 30 -2.52 8.46 8.72
N ALA A 31 -1.96 7.43 8.10
CA ALA A 31 -2.37 6.05 8.26
C ALA A 31 -1.65 5.33 9.41
N LYS A 32 -0.82 6.02 10.21
CA LYS A 32 -0.01 5.39 11.26
C LYS A 32 -0.84 4.50 12.19
N LYS A 33 -2.00 4.98 12.66
CA LYS A 33 -2.91 4.18 13.51
C LYS A 33 -3.45 2.94 12.81
N TYR A 34 -3.78 3.05 11.52
CA TYR A 34 -4.24 1.92 10.70
C TYR A 34 -3.13 0.88 10.47
N LEU A 35 -1.91 1.35 10.20
CA LEU A 35 -0.76 0.48 9.93
C LEU A 35 -0.35 -0.30 11.18
N LEU A 36 -0.31 0.39 12.33
CA LEU A 36 0.15 -0.17 13.60
C LEU A 36 -0.90 -1.04 14.29
N ALA A 37 -2.19 -0.85 14.01
CA ALA A 37 -3.29 -1.59 14.65
C ALA A 37 -3.11 -1.62 16.19
N ASP A 38 -2.95 -2.80 16.79
CA ASP A 38 -2.75 -2.98 18.24
C ASP A 38 -1.28 -2.90 18.69
N ASN A 39 -0.32 -2.72 17.76
CA ASN A 39 1.11 -2.61 18.04
C ASN A 39 1.59 -1.17 17.84
N GLU A 40 1.30 -0.30 18.82
CA GLU A 40 1.62 1.14 18.75
C GLU A 40 3.12 1.46 18.66
N GLU A 41 3.99 0.53 19.04
CA GLU A 41 5.45 0.67 19.00
C GLU A 41 6.07 0.15 17.69
N GLY A 42 5.27 -0.47 16.81
CA GLY A 42 5.75 -1.04 15.56
C GLY A 42 6.45 -0.02 14.66
N LYS A 43 7.47 -0.50 13.94
CA LYS A 43 8.26 0.33 13.02
C LYS A 43 7.69 0.26 11.62
N VAL A 44 7.18 1.39 11.13
CA VAL A 44 6.75 1.54 9.73
C VAL A 44 7.97 1.80 8.84
N THR A 45 8.16 0.96 7.83
CA THR A 45 9.14 1.16 6.75
C THR A 45 8.48 0.96 5.38
N HIS A 46 9.19 1.27 4.30
CA HIS A 46 8.69 1.03 2.95
C HIS A 46 9.80 0.63 1.98
N ARG A 47 9.45 -0.10 0.92
CA ARG A 47 10.36 -0.49 -0.15
C ARG A 47 9.62 -0.62 -1.49
N PRO A 48 10.32 -0.63 -2.64
CA PRO A 48 9.71 -1.03 -3.90
C PRO A 48 9.05 -2.42 -3.77
N ALA A 49 7.89 -2.57 -4.40
CA ALA A 49 7.24 -3.87 -4.53
C ALA A 49 8.03 -4.77 -5.50
N ASN A 50 8.09 -6.06 -5.20
CA ASN A 50 8.54 -7.06 -6.16
C ASN A 50 7.46 -7.34 -7.21
N ASP A 51 7.72 -8.24 -8.15
CA ASP A 51 6.79 -8.53 -9.25
C ASP A 51 5.44 -9.09 -8.75
N THR A 52 5.46 -10.03 -7.80
CA THR A 52 4.25 -10.63 -7.22
C THR A 52 3.41 -9.61 -6.46
N GLU A 53 4.06 -8.74 -5.69
CA GLU A 53 3.42 -7.68 -4.93
C GLU A 53 2.85 -6.57 -5.84
N SER A 54 3.60 -6.24 -6.90
CA SER A 54 3.15 -5.29 -7.92
C SER A 54 1.93 -5.83 -8.67
N ALA A 55 1.90 -7.12 -8.98
CA ALA A 55 0.76 -7.77 -9.61
C ALA A 55 -0.52 -7.60 -8.78
N GLN A 56 -0.45 -7.75 -7.44
CA GLN A 56 -1.61 -7.53 -6.57
C GLN A 56 -2.17 -6.10 -6.68
N TRP A 57 -1.29 -5.10 -6.78
CA TRP A 57 -1.72 -3.72 -7.00
C TRP A 57 -2.43 -3.54 -8.35
N PHE A 58 -1.87 -4.12 -9.42
CA PHE A 58 -2.49 -4.04 -10.74
C PHE A 58 -3.83 -4.77 -10.83
N GLU A 59 -3.99 -5.91 -10.17
CA GLU A 59 -5.27 -6.61 -10.05
C GLU A 59 -6.32 -5.73 -9.34
N GLY A 60 -5.94 -5.11 -8.22
CA GLY A 60 -6.83 -4.18 -7.51
C GLY A 60 -7.19 -2.95 -8.33
N ALA A 61 -6.24 -2.41 -9.10
CA ALA A 61 -6.48 -1.30 -10.01
C ALA A 61 -7.43 -1.70 -11.17
N ALA A 62 -7.22 -2.89 -11.74
CA ALA A 62 -8.10 -3.43 -12.79
C ALA A 62 -9.53 -3.64 -12.27
N LEU A 63 -9.68 -4.12 -11.04
CA LEU A 63 -10.99 -4.24 -10.38
C LEU A 63 -11.66 -2.88 -10.19
N ASN A 64 -10.93 -1.88 -9.68
CA ASN A 64 -11.44 -0.51 -9.53
C ASN A 64 -11.90 0.06 -10.88
N LYS A 65 -11.13 -0.16 -11.94
CA LYS A 65 -11.47 0.26 -13.30
C LYS A 65 -12.71 -0.45 -13.83
N ALA A 66 -12.86 -1.74 -13.58
CA ALA A 66 -14.05 -2.51 -13.97
C ALA A 66 -15.33 -1.99 -13.31
N TRP A 67 -15.23 -1.45 -12.09
CA TRP A 67 -16.33 -0.76 -11.40
C TRP A 67 -16.62 0.64 -11.98
N GLY A 68 -15.75 1.18 -12.84
CA GLY A 68 -15.85 2.53 -13.41
C GLY A 68 -15.05 3.60 -12.65
N GLY A 69 -14.17 3.19 -11.72
CA GLY A 69 -13.26 4.08 -11.01
C GLY A 69 -12.12 4.60 -11.92
N ALA A 70 -11.62 5.79 -11.60
CA ALA A 70 -10.47 6.37 -12.30
C ALA A 70 -9.15 5.78 -11.77
N ASP A 71 -8.22 5.49 -12.69
CA ASP A 71 -6.89 4.94 -12.36
C ASP A 71 -6.10 5.88 -11.42
N GLU A 72 -6.27 7.19 -11.56
CA GLU A 72 -5.60 8.22 -10.75
C GLU A 72 -6.07 8.27 -9.30
N ASN A 73 -7.26 7.70 -9.01
CA ASN A 73 -7.86 7.69 -7.67
C ASN A 73 -7.62 6.37 -6.93
N TYR A 74 -7.03 5.37 -7.59
CA TYR A 74 -6.74 4.10 -6.95
C TYR A 74 -5.40 4.15 -6.20
N PHE A 75 -5.47 4.24 -4.87
CA PHE A 75 -4.28 4.41 -4.04
C PHE A 75 -3.53 3.08 -3.77
N GLY A 76 -4.27 2.02 -3.44
CA GLY A 76 -3.68 0.72 -3.11
C GLY A 76 -4.63 -0.21 -2.37
N LEU A 77 -4.08 -1.33 -1.89
CA LEU A 77 -4.83 -2.35 -1.15
C LEU A 77 -4.02 -2.93 0.01
N PRO A 78 -4.69 -3.41 1.08
CA PRO A 78 -4.05 -4.24 2.08
C PRO A 78 -3.53 -5.55 1.48
N ILE A 79 -2.36 -5.98 1.94
CA ILE A 79 -1.89 -7.34 1.70
C ILE A 79 -2.46 -8.17 2.83
N PHE A 80 -3.51 -8.93 2.54
CA PHE A 80 -3.98 -9.95 3.47
C PHE A 80 -2.89 -11.03 3.51
N LYS A 81 -2.48 -11.43 4.72
CA LYS A 81 -1.70 -12.67 4.87
C LYS A 81 -2.50 -13.74 4.12
N GLN A 82 -1.93 -14.32 3.07
CA GLN A 82 -2.51 -15.54 2.54
C GLN A 82 -2.47 -16.58 3.68
N PRO A 83 -3.58 -17.29 3.92
CA PRO A 83 -3.66 -18.29 4.98
C PRO A 83 -2.57 -19.35 4.85
#